data_AF-A0A532FD06-F1
#
_entry.id   AF-A0A532FD06-F1
#
_cell.length_a   1.000
_cell.length_b   1.000
_cell.length_c   1.000
_cell.angle_alpha   90.00
_cell.angle_beta   90.00
_cell.angle_gamma   90.00
#
_symmetry.space_group_name_H-M   'P 1'
#
loop_
_entity.id
_entity.type
_entity.pdbx_description
1 polymer ?
#
loop_
_entity_poly.entity_id
_entity_poly.type
_entity_poly.pdbx_seq_one_letter_code
_entity_poly.pdbx_strand_id
1 'polypeptide(L)'
;DSFKRPDRIIVGTDAERAKAVMGEIYRPLSLNVAPIFYTSRRTAELTKYAGNAFLAMKITFINEIADLCERLGADVQDVARGIGMDNRIGAKFLHAGPGYGGSCFPKDTLALVKTAQDAASPVRLIETTVSINDQRKRAMARKVVEACGGSVRGKTVGILGLTFKPNTDDMRDAPSLAVIQALQDAGASIKAYDPVGMEQARKMIEGIEFGESAYAVADGAHAIVIVTEWNAFRSLDLKRLRALMATPIMVDLRNVYRGEDVVREGIAYFSVGRERHLVP
;
A
#
# COMPACT_ATOMS: atom_id res chain seq x y z
N ASP A 1 19.27 2.14 6.11
CA ASP A 1 19.21 1.44 7.40
C ASP A 1 19.11 -0.07 7.33
N SER A 2 18.23 -0.65 6.50
CA SER A 2 18.04 -2.12 6.40
C SER A 2 19.31 -2.92 6.08
N PHE A 3 20.22 -2.40 5.26
CA PHE A 3 21.50 -3.06 4.97
C PHE A 3 22.47 -3.05 6.17
N LYS A 4 22.50 -1.96 6.94
CA LYS A 4 23.42 -1.79 8.08
C LYS A 4 22.98 -2.59 9.32
N ARG A 5 21.69 -2.91 9.42
CA ARG A 5 21.08 -3.67 10.53
C ARG A 5 20.10 -4.70 9.97
N PRO A 6 20.59 -5.77 9.32
CA PRO A 6 19.72 -6.77 8.73
C PRO A 6 19.14 -7.69 9.80
N ASP A 7 17.87 -8.10 9.65
CA ASP A 7 17.28 -9.16 10.49
C ASP A 7 18.01 -10.50 10.28
N ARG A 8 18.45 -10.76 9.05
CA ARG A 8 19.24 -11.92 8.61
C ARG A 8 19.94 -11.63 7.29
N ILE A 9 21.01 -12.36 7.02
CA ILE A 9 21.71 -12.42 5.74
C ILE A 9 21.62 -13.88 5.26
N ILE A 10 21.19 -14.12 4.03
CA ILE A 10 21.05 -15.48 3.49
C ILE A 10 22.09 -15.70 2.40
N VAL A 11 22.90 -16.76 2.53
CA VAL A 11 23.95 -17.11 1.58
C VAL A 11 23.73 -18.54 1.09
N GLY A 12 23.55 -18.68 -0.22
CA GLY A 12 23.33 -19.97 -0.88
C GLY A 12 24.62 -20.57 -1.44
N THR A 13 25.27 -21.47 -0.71
CA THR A 13 26.49 -22.17 -1.16
C THR A 13 26.76 -23.45 -0.37
N ASP A 14 27.25 -24.48 -1.07
CA ASP A 14 27.73 -25.72 -0.46
C ASP A 14 29.27 -25.74 -0.32
N ALA A 15 29.98 -24.77 -0.93
CA ALA A 15 31.44 -24.70 -0.89
C ALA A 15 31.95 -23.98 0.36
N GLU A 16 32.75 -24.67 1.18
CA GLU A 16 33.35 -24.12 2.41
C GLU A 16 34.21 -22.88 2.16
N ARG A 17 34.98 -22.87 1.06
CA ARG A 17 35.74 -21.68 0.65
C ARG A 17 34.84 -20.47 0.45
N ALA A 18 33.69 -20.64 -0.20
CA ALA A 18 32.74 -19.54 -0.42
C ALA A 18 32.10 -19.08 0.89
N LYS A 19 31.78 -20.00 1.82
CA LYS A 19 31.29 -19.64 3.15
C LYS A 19 32.30 -18.75 3.90
N ALA A 20 33.59 -19.13 3.90
CA ALA A 20 34.64 -18.33 4.53
C ALA A 20 34.74 -16.92 3.93
N VAL A 21 34.76 -16.80 2.61
CA VAL A 21 34.83 -15.50 1.92
C VAL A 21 33.61 -14.63 2.21
N MET A 22 32.40 -15.18 2.12
CA MET A 22 31.17 -14.43 2.40
C MET A 22 31.06 -14.02 3.88
N GLY A 23 31.57 -14.87 4.78
CA GLY A 23 31.70 -14.55 6.20
C GLY A 23 32.54 -13.29 6.43
N GLU A 24 33.73 -13.21 5.80
CA GLU A 24 34.60 -12.03 5.92
C GLU A 24 33.98 -10.76 5.33
N ILE A 25 33.27 -10.87 4.21
CA ILE A 25 32.57 -9.72 3.59
C ILE A 25 31.51 -9.13 4.53
N TYR A 26 30.73 -9.99 5.20
CA TYR A 26 29.62 -9.53 6.05
C TYR A 26 30.01 -9.33 7.51
N ARG A 27 31.19 -9.78 7.95
CA ARG A 27 31.73 -9.59 9.30
C ARG A 27 31.60 -8.13 9.80
N PRO A 28 31.88 -7.07 9.01
CA PRO A 28 31.85 -5.69 9.50
C PRO A 28 30.44 -5.17 9.84
N LEU A 29 29.37 -5.87 9.46
CA LEU A 29 27.99 -5.43 9.73
C LEU A 29 27.53 -5.69 11.17
N SER A 30 28.31 -6.42 11.98
CA SER A 30 27.95 -6.73 13.36
C SER A 30 29.19 -6.75 14.24
N LEU A 31 29.07 -6.25 15.48
CA LEU A 31 30.20 -6.20 16.43
C LEU A 31 30.73 -7.59 16.79
N ASN A 32 29.84 -8.59 16.83
CA ASN A 32 30.18 -9.98 17.17
C ASN A 32 30.01 -10.89 15.96
N VAL A 33 28.81 -11.45 15.80
CA VAL A 33 28.48 -12.40 14.72
C VAL A 33 27.36 -11.82 13.90
N ALA A 34 27.61 -11.63 12.59
CA ALA A 34 26.56 -11.24 11.66
C ALA A 34 25.51 -12.37 11.57
N PRO A 35 24.21 -12.07 11.46
CA PRO A 35 23.14 -13.08 11.43
C PRO A 35 23.08 -13.77 10.05
N ILE A 36 24.13 -14.50 9.70
CA ILE A 36 24.28 -15.18 8.41
C ILE A 36 23.69 -16.59 8.51
N PHE A 37 22.79 -16.91 7.59
CA PHE A 37 22.23 -18.24 7.40
C PHE A 37 22.76 -18.83 6.09
N TYR A 38 23.59 -19.88 6.21
CA TYR A 38 24.10 -20.63 5.07
C TYR A 38 23.13 -21.76 4.71
N THR A 39 22.84 -21.89 3.42
CA THR A 39 21.98 -22.95 2.88
C THR A 39 22.39 -23.28 1.45
N SER A 40 21.69 -24.22 0.79
CA SER A 40 21.95 -24.53 -0.62
C SER A 40 21.59 -23.34 -1.53
N ARG A 41 22.21 -23.26 -2.72
CA ARG A 41 21.91 -22.18 -3.69
C ARG A 41 20.41 -22.05 -3.98
N ARG A 42 19.76 -23.17 -4.33
CA ARG A 42 18.32 -23.19 -4.68
C ARG A 42 17.44 -22.82 -3.49
N THR A 43 17.81 -23.25 -2.28
CA THR A 43 17.06 -22.89 -1.07
C THR A 43 17.16 -21.39 -0.78
N ALA A 44 18.33 -20.77 -0.96
CA ALA A 44 18.49 -19.33 -0.78
C ALA A 44 17.66 -18.52 -1.79
N GLU A 45 17.67 -18.92 -3.07
CA GLU A 45 16.86 -18.30 -4.13
C GLU A 45 15.35 -18.38 -3.79
N LEU A 46 14.86 -19.59 -3.45
CA LEU A 46 13.45 -19.78 -3.10
C LEU A 46 13.05 -19.02 -1.84
N THR A 47 13.94 -18.90 -0.85
CA THR A 47 13.67 -18.18 0.40
C THR A 47 13.32 -16.70 0.14
N LYS A 48 13.93 -16.08 -0.88
CA LYS A 48 13.60 -14.69 -1.24
C LYS A 48 12.17 -14.57 -1.76
N TYR A 49 11.78 -15.44 -2.69
CA TYR A 49 10.43 -15.45 -3.24
C TYR A 49 9.38 -15.81 -2.19
N ALA A 50 9.61 -16.87 -1.41
CA ALA A 50 8.70 -17.29 -0.34
C ALA A 50 8.49 -16.19 0.71
N GLY A 51 9.56 -15.51 1.12
CA GLY A 51 9.49 -14.41 2.08
C GLY A 51 8.65 -13.23 1.57
N ASN A 52 8.88 -12.79 0.32
CA ASN A 52 8.10 -11.71 -0.27
C ASN A 52 6.64 -12.11 -0.50
N ALA A 53 6.38 -13.35 -0.94
CA ALA A 53 5.03 -13.86 -1.14
C ALA A 53 4.25 -13.95 0.17
N PHE A 54 4.88 -14.38 1.27
CA PHE A 54 4.24 -14.39 2.58
C PHE A 54 3.86 -12.99 3.07
N LEU A 55 4.73 -11.99 2.87
CA LEU A 55 4.41 -10.59 3.22
C LEU A 55 3.26 -10.03 2.38
N ALA A 56 3.24 -10.32 1.08
CA ALA A 56 2.13 -9.95 0.19
C ALA A 56 0.81 -10.61 0.62
N MET A 57 0.87 -11.88 1.04
CA MET A 57 -0.27 -12.63 1.56
C MET A 57 -0.79 -12.02 2.87
N LYS A 58 0.08 -11.61 3.81
CA LYS A 58 -0.36 -10.92 5.05
C LYS A 58 -1.13 -9.62 4.74
N ILE A 59 -0.64 -8.82 3.80
CA ILE A 59 -1.32 -7.58 3.36
C ILE A 59 -2.69 -7.92 2.75
N THR A 60 -2.73 -8.92 1.88
CA THR A 60 -3.97 -9.29 1.17
C THR A 60 -5.00 -9.90 2.12
N PHE A 61 -4.54 -10.72 3.06
CA PHE A 61 -5.37 -11.27 4.12
C PHE A 61 -6.05 -10.16 4.93
N ILE A 62 -5.28 -9.20 5.48
CA ILE A 62 -5.90 -8.15 6.30
C ILE A 62 -6.81 -7.23 5.48
N ASN A 63 -6.56 -7.11 4.18
CA ASN A 63 -7.39 -6.36 3.26
C ASN A 63 -8.76 -7.02 3.04
N GLU A 64 -8.84 -8.35 2.89
CA GLU A 64 -10.12 -9.05 2.83
C GLU A 64 -10.87 -8.97 4.17
N ILE A 65 -10.14 -9.06 5.29
CA ILE A 65 -10.72 -8.83 6.62
C ILE A 65 -11.26 -7.41 6.73
N ALA A 66 -10.60 -6.40 6.15
CA ALA A 66 -11.12 -5.03 6.10
C ALA A 66 -12.47 -4.97 5.39
N ASP A 67 -12.59 -5.62 4.24
CA ASP A 67 -13.84 -5.63 3.46
C ASP A 67 -14.97 -6.33 4.25
N LEU A 68 -14.64 -7.37 5.02
CA LEU A 68 -15.57 -8.04 5.94
C LEU A 68 -15.94 -7.16 7.13
N CYS A 69 -14.99 -6.44 7.73
CA CYS A 69 -15.23 -5.50 8.82
C CYS A 69 -16.27 -4.44 8.44
N GLU A 70 -16.22 -3.91 7.21
CA GLU A 70 -17.21 -2.95 6.71
C GLU A 70 -18.64 -3.53 6.63
N ARG A 71 -18.77 -4.83 6.40
CA ARG A 71 -20.07 -5.53 6.34
C ARG A 71 -20.63 -5.86 7.73
N LEU A 72 -19.74 -6.11 8.68
CA LEU A 72 -20.11 -6.56 10.04
C LEU A 72 -20.19 -5.42 11.06
N GLY A 73 -19.76 -4.20 10.69
CA GLY A 73 -19.64 -3.10 11.65
C GLY A 73 -18.46 -3.29 12.62
N ALA A 74 -17.39 -3.97 12.19
CA ALA A 74 -16.17 -4.14 12.96
C ALA A 74 -15.07 -3.15 12.52
N ASP A 75 -14.02 -3.01 13.33
CA ASP A 75 -12.85 -2.18 13.02
C ASP A 75 -11.62 -3.04 12.70
N VAL A 76 -11.09 -2.92 11.48
CA VAL A 76 -9.93 -3.68 11.00
C VAL A 76 -8.64 -3.33 11.74
N GLN A 77 -8.48 -2.10 12.25
CA GLN A 77 -7.31 -1.72 13.04
C GLN A 77 -7.30 -2.44 14.39
N ASP A 78 -8.47 -2.61 15.01
CA ASP A 78 -8.61 -3.37 16.25
C ASP A 78 -8.44 -4.88 16.00
N VAL A 79 -8.99 -5.41 14.91
CA VAL A 79 -8.74 -6.82 14.51
C VAL A 79 -7.26 -7.05 14.24
N ALA A 80 -6.60 -6.19 13.47
CA ALA A 80 -5.16 -6.27 13.19
C ALA A 80 -4.32 -6.21 14.47
N ARG A 81 -4.69 -5.34 15.43
CA ARG A 81 -4.03 -5.26 16.74
C ARG A 81 -4.25 -6.54 17.54
N GLY A 82 -5.48 -7.01 17.63
CA GLY A 82 -5.84 -8.22 18.38
C GLY A 82 -5.07 -9.45 17.91
N ILE A 83 -5.06 -9.73 16.61
CA ILE A 83 -4.29 -10.86 16.07
C ILE A 83 -2.77 -10.60 16.11
N GLY A 84 -2.34 -9.34 16.01
CA GLY A 84 -0.94 -8.94 16.01
C GLY A 84 -0.25 -9.05 17.37
N MET A 85 -1.01 -9.12 18.46
CA MET A 85 -0.52 -9.39 19.81
C MET A 85 -0.06 -10.85 19.99
N ASP A 86 -0.52 -11.77 19.13
CA ASP A 86 0.01 -13.12 19.09
C ASP A 86 1.37 -13.13 18.38
N ASN A 87 2.43 -13.44 19.14
CA ASN A 87 3.81 -13.45 18.63
C ASN A 87 4.03 -14.44 17.47
N ARG A 88 3.17 -15.44 17.29
CA ARG A 88 3.23 -16.37 16.14
C ARG A 88 2.79 -15.69 14.84
N ILE A 89 1.96 -14.65 14.93
CA ILE A 89 1.45 -13.86 13.80
C ILE A 89 2.31 -12.59 13.63
N GLY A 90 2.49 -11.85 14.73
CA GLY A 90 3.19 -10.58 14.79
C GLY A 90 2.45 -9.41 14.12
N ALA A 91 2.65 -8.20 14.65
CA ALA A 91 1.90 -6.99 14.27
C ALA A 91 2.29 -6.35 12.92
N LYS A 92 3.40 -6.75 12.30
CA LYS A 92 3.88 -6.12 11.04
C LYS A 92 3.11 -6.67 9.82
N PHE A 93 2.97 -5.83 8.79
CA PHE A 93 2.28 -6.15 7.52
C PHE A 93 0.79 -6.48 7.70
N LEU A 94 0.15 -5.85 8.69
CA LEU A 94 -1.29 -5.98 8.99
C LEU A 94 -2.02 -4.62 8.93
N HIS A 95 -1.49 -3.66 8.17
CA HIS A 95 -2.22 -2.42 7.88
C HIS A 95 -2.99 -2.58 6.58
N ALA A 96 -4.33 -2.58 6.68
CA ALA A 96 -5.20 -2.58 5.51
C ALA A 96 -5.02 -1.29 4.70
N GLY A 97 -5.18 -1.39 3.39
CA GLY A 97 -5.10 -0.23 2.49
C GLY A 97 -5.48 -0.56 1.05
N PRO A 98 -5.00 0.17 0.03
CA PRO A 98 -5.48 0.04 -1.34
C PRO A 98 -4.85 -1.14 -2.12
N GLY A 99 -4.19 -2.06 -1.41
CA GLY A 99 -3.36 -3.10 -2.00
C GLY A 99 -1.86 -2.78 -1.93
N TYR A 100 -1.03 -3.73 -2.33
CA TYR A 100 0.42 -3.58 -2.43
C TYR A 100 0.87 -3.31 -3.87
N GLY A 101 2.05 -2.69 -3.98
CA GLY A 101 2.72 -2.40 -5.24
C GLY A 101 4.24 -2.41 -5.09
N GLY A 102 4.90 -1.62 -5.94
CA GLY A 102 6.34 -1.46 -5.94
C GLY A 102 7.06 -2.56 -6.71
N SER A 103 8.36 -2.39 -6.86
CA SER A 103 9.20 -3.25 -7.71
C SER A 103 9.54 -4.63 -7.18
N CYS A 104 9.00 -5.03 -6.02
CA CYS A 104 9.35 -6.30 -5.38
C CYS A 104 8.16 -7.26 -5.30
N PHE A 105 7.07 -6.90 -4.62
CA PHE A 105 6.00 -7.88 -4.34
C PHE A 105 5.27 -8.37 -5.59
N PRO A 106 4.76 -7.51 -6.49
CA PRO A 106 4.03 -7.96 -7.69
C PRO A 106 4.90 -8.86 -8.57
N LYS A 107 6.13 -8.42 -8.92
CA LYS A 107 7.02 -9.23 -9.76
C LYS A 107 7.41 -10.56 -9.11
N ASP A 108 7.71 -10.56 -7.81
CA ASP A 108 8.24 -11.77 -7.14
C ASP A 108 7.11 -12.78 -6.89
N THR A 109 5.90 -12.32 -6.58
CA THR A 109 4.73 -13.21 -6.44
C THR A 109 4.34 -13.84 -7.78
N LEU A 110 4.31 -13.06 -8.87
CA LEU A 110 4.06 -13.58 -10.22
C LEU A 110 5.14 -14.56 -10.66
N ALA A 111 6.42 -14.23 -10.43
CA ALA A 111 7.54 -15.12 -10.75
C ALA A 111 7.51 -16.43 -9.95
N LEU A 112 7.12 -16.38 -8.67
CA LEU A 112 6.93 -17.58 -7.84
C LEU A 112 5.79 -18.44 -8.37
N VAL A 113 4.63 -17.84 -8.69
CA VAL A 113 3.49 -18.54 -9.28
C VAL A 113 3.89 -19.22 -10.57
N LYS A 114 4.57 -18.51 -11.47
CA LYS A 114 5.01 -19.07 -12.76
C LYS A 114 6.00 -20.22 -12.56
N THR A 115 7.02 -20.02 -11.73
CA THR A 115 7.99 -21.07 -11.37
C THR A 115 7.30 -22.32 -10.81
N ALA A 116 6.31 -22.14 -9.94
CA ALA A 116 5.56 -23.23 -9.33
C ALA A 116 4.70 -24.01 -10.34
N GLN A 117 4.08 -23.30 -11.29
CA GLN A 117 3.31 -23.91 -12.39
C GLN A 117 4.21 -24.71 -13.34
N ASP A 118 5.35 -24.14 -13.72
CA ASP A 118 6.33 -24.80 -14.61
C ASP A 118 6.94 -26.05 -13.93
N ALA A 119 7.00 -26.06 -12.59
CA ALA A 119 7.42 -27.20 -11.78
C ALA A 119 6.28 -28.17 -11.43
N ALA A 120 5.07 -28.00 -11.98
CA ALA A 120 3.88 -28.81 -11.70
C ALA A 120 3.51 -28.91 -10.20
N SER A 121 3.77 -27.84 -9.42
CA SER A 121 3.48 -27.74 -7.99
C SER A 121 2.85 -26.39 -7.65
N PRO A 122 1.58 -26.14 -8.04
CA PRO A 122 0.95 -24.83 -7.94
C PRO A 122 0.82 -24.32 -6.49
N VAL A 123 1.11 -23.03 -6.29
CA VAL A 123 1.05 -22.33 -5.00
C VAL A 123 -0.25 -21.53 -4.86
N ARG A 124 -1.38 -22.24 -4.76
CA ARG A 124 -2.74 -21.65 -4.83
C ARG A 124 -2.98 -20.45 -3.91
N LEU A 125 -2.45 -20.46 -2.69
CA LEU A 125 -2.58 -19.31 -1.77
C LEU A 125 -1.98 -18.02 -2.36
N ILE A 126 -0.85 -18.14 -3.06
CA ILE A 126 -0.17 -16.99 -3.67
C ILE A 126 -0.86 -16.58 -4.97
N GLU A 127 -1.38 -17.52 -5.76
CA GLU A 127 -2.21 -17.23 -6.94
C GLU A 127 -3.44 -16.39 -6.54
N THR A 128 -4.14 -16.81 -5.50
CA THR A 128 -5.29 -16.09 -4.94
C THR A 128 -4.87 -14.72 -4.39
N THR A 129 -3.73 -14.65 -3.68
CA THR A 129 -3.17 -13.38 -3.18
C THR A 129 -2.98 -12.35 -4.29
N VAL A 130 -2.38 -12.76 -5.42
CA VAL A 130 -2.16 -11.89 -6.58
C VAL A 130 -3.50 -11.41 -7.16
N SER A 131 -4.42 -12.33 -7.40
CA SER A 131 -5.74 -12.02 -7.98
C SER A 131 -6.52 -11.01 -7.14
N ILE A 132 -6.55 -11.20 -5.82
CA ILE A 132 -7.28 -10.30 -4.90
C ILE A 132 -6.63 -8.92 -4.90
N ASN A 133 -5.30 -8.83 -4.86
CA ASN A 133 -4.60 -7.54 -4.86
C ASN A 133 -4.91 -6.72 -6.12
N ASP A 134 -4.96 -7.34 -7.29
CA ASP A 134 -5.29 -6.66 -8.55
C ASP A 134 -6.73 -6.15 -8.57
N GLN A 135 -7.68 -6.95 -8.08
CA GLN A 135 -9.08 -6.54 -7.95
C GLN A 135 -9.25 -5.42 -6.91
N ARG A 136 -8.49 -5.48 -5.82
CA ARG A 136 -8.56 -4.52 -4.72
C ARG A 136 -8.20 -3.11 -5.15
N LYS A 137 -7.13 -2.93 -5.93
CA LYS A 137 -6.72 -1.59 -6.40
C LYS A 137 -7.85 -0.90 -7.15
N ARG A 138 -8.57 -1.62 -8.02
CA ARG A 138 -9.76 -1.11 -8.74
C ARG A 138 -10.96 -0.93 -7.82
N ALA A 139 -11.15 -1.80 -6.82
CA ALA A 139 -12.23 -1.68 -5.86
C ALA A 139 -12.16 -0.38 -5.04
N MET A 140 -10.95 0.13 -4.78
CA MET A 140 -10.78 1.40 -4.07
C MET A 140 -11.36 2.59 -4.85
N ALA A 141 -11.30 2.59 -6.18
CA ALA A 141 -11.98 3.62 -6.98
C ALA A 141 -13.50 3.53 -6.81
N ARG A 142 -14.09 2.33 -6.77
CA ARG A 142 -15.53 2.16 -6.49
C ARG A 142 -15.91 2.72 -5.12
N LYS A 143 -15.06 2.53 -4.10
CA LYS A 143 -15.27 3.12 -2.77
C LYS A 143 -15.32 4.65 -2.82
N VAL A 144 -14.45 5.29 -3.61
CA VAL A 144 -14.50 6.74 -3.85
C VAL A 144 -15.79 7.14 -4.56
N VAL A 145 -16.22 6.38 -5.57
CA VAL A 145 -17.49 6.64 -6.28
C VAL A 145 -18.69 6.56 -5.34
N GLU A 146 -18.75 5.53 -4.49
CA GLU A 146 -19.79 5.38 -3.46
C GLU A 146 -19.78 6.55 -2.47
N ALA A 147 -18.60 6.95 -1.97
CA ALA A 147 -18.45 8.10 -1.08
C ALA A 147 -18.95 9.41 -1.72
N CYS A 148 -18.81 9.52 -3.04
CA CYS A 148 -19.33 10.64 -3.84
C CYS A 148 -20.82 10.50 -4.22
N GLY A 149 -21.57 9.61 -3.58
CA GLY A 149 -23.01 9.44 -3.84
C GLY A 149 -23.33 8.58 -5.06
N GLY A 150 -22.42 7.70 -5.48
CA GLY A 150 -22.62 6.74 -6.57
C GLY A 150 -22.19 7.22 -7.95
N SER A 151 -21.75 8.47 -8.09
CA SER A 151 -21.20 8.99 -9.35
C SER A 151 -20.14 10.07 -9.12
N VAL A 152 -19.09 10.02 -9.95
CA VAL A 152 -18.01 11.01 -10.03
C VAL A 152 -17.96 11.73 -11.38
N ARG A 153 -18.93 11.48 -12.27
CA ARG A 153 -18.97 12.11 -13.59
C ARG A 153 -19.05 13.63 -13.45
N GLY A 154 -18.08 14.34 -14.04
CA GLY A 154 -17.98 15.80 -13.98
C GLY A 154 -17.51 16.34 -12.62
N LYS A 155 -17.14 15.48 -11.68
CA LYS A 155 -16.57 15.88 -10.39
C LYS A 155 -15.04 15.91 -10.46
N THR A 156 -14.45 16.84 -9.74
CA THR A 156 -13.00 16.89 -9.50
C THR A 156 -12.66 16.04 -8.27
N VAL A 157 -11.78 15.07 -8.42
CA VAL A 157 -11.24 14.24 -7.32
C VAL A 157 -9.76 14.54 -7.16
N GLY A 158 -9.38 14.96 -5.95
CA GLY A 158 -7.99 15.19 -5.57
C GLY A 158 -7.33 13.92 -5.02
N ILE A 159 -6.15 13.57 -5.51
CA ILE A 159 -5.37 12.40 -5.10
C ILE A 159 -4.11 12.85 -4.35
N LEU A 160 -3.98 12.39 -3.11
CA LEU A 160 -2.82 12.62 -2.27
C LEU A 160 -2.00 11.33 -2.16
N GLY A 161 -0.80 11.37 -2.73
CA GLY A 161 0.10 10.23 -2.80
C GLY A 161 -0.08 9.44 -4.10
N LEU A 162 1.03 9.26 -4.81
CA LEU A 162 1.10 8.56 -6.09
C LEU A 162 2.01 7.34 -6.01
N THR A 163 3.06 7.37 -5.20
CA THR A 163 4.03 6.26 -5.11
C THR A 163 3.45 5.08 -4.34
N PHE A 164 4.02 3.87 -4.49
CA PHE A 164 3.43 2.69 -3.86
C PHE A 164 3.54 2.69 -2.32
N LYS A 165 4.48 3.46 -1.78
CA LYS A 165 4.77 3.66 -0.35
C LYS A 165 5.48 5.01 -0.16
N PRO A 166 5.50 5.59 1.06
CA PRO A 166 6.25 6.82 1.31
C PRO A 166 7.77 6.63 1.18
N ASN A 167 8.47 7.76 1.05
CA ASN A 167 9.93 7.90 0.98
C ASN A 167 10.58 7.26 -0.25
N THR A 168 9.90 7.28 -1.39
CA THR A 168 10.42 6.84 -2.69
C THR A 168 9.66 7.53 -3.82
N ASP A 169 10.28 7.66 -4.98
CA ASP A 169 9.69 8.07 -6.25
C ASP A 169 9.18 6.89 -7.10
N ASP A 170 9.32 5.64 -6.60
CA ASP A 170 8.97 4.44 -7.35
C ASP A 170 7.45 4.33 -7.56
N MET A 171 7.03 4.49 -8.81
CA MET A 171 5.64 4.40 -9.28
C MET A 171 5.25 3.00 -9.77
N ARG A 172 6.20 2.06 -9.88
CA ARG A 172 5.93 0.74 -10.46
C ARG A 172 4.88 0.00 -9.63
N ASP A 173 3.85 -0.50 -10.33
CA ASP A 173 2.71 -1.22 -9.75
C ASP A 173 1.99 -0.47 -8.61
N ALA A 174 2.16 0.86 -8.51
CA ALA A 174 1.56 1.65 -7.45
C ALA A 174 0.02 1.56 -7.51
N PRO A 175 -0.67 1.41 -6.35
CA PRO A 175 -2.13 1.35 -6.32
C PRO A 175 -2.82 2.57 -6.95
N SER A 176 -2.19 3.75 -6.84
CA SER A 176 -2.65 5.02 -7.43
C SER A 176 -2.93 4.93 -8.93
N LEU A 177 -2.12 4.19 -9.69
CA LEU A 177 -2.28 4.06 -11.15
C LEU A 177 -3.65 3.47 -11.50
N ALA A 178 -3.98 2.35 -10.85
CA ALA A 178 -5.26 1.67 -11.08
C ALA A 178 -6.45 2.44 -10.48
N VAL A 179 -6.26 3.14 -9.36
CA VAL A 179 -7.30 4.00 -8.76
C VAL A 179 -7.62 5.18 -9.68
N ILE A 180 -6.59 5.88 -10.17
CA ILE A 180 -6.74 7.05 -11.06
C ILE A 180 -7.40 6.63 -12.37
N GLN A 181 -6.90 5.57 -13.02
CA GLN A 181 -7.48 5.08 -14.27
C GLN A 181 -8.97 4.77 -14.09
N ALA A 182 -9.34 4.03 -13.05
CA ALA A 182 -10.74 3.67 -12.81
C ALA A 182 -11.64 4.88 -12.50
N LEU A 183 -11.11 5.94 -11.89
CA LEU A 183 -11.85 7.19 -11.66
C LEU A 183 -12.00 8.01 -12.94
N GLN A 184 -10.97 8.06 -13.79
CA GLN A 184 -11.05 8.68 -15.13
C GLN A 184 -12.07 7.94 -16.00
N ASP A 185 -12.06 6.61 -16.01
CA ASP A 185 -13.03 5.77 -16.73
C ASP A 185 -14.47 6.05 -16.24
N ALA A 186 -14.64 6.39 -14.96
CA ALA A 186 -15.92 6.80 -14.37
C ALA A 186 -16.30 8.28 -14.65
N GLY A 187 -15.46 9.04 -15.35
CA GLY A 187 -15.70 10.42 -15.77
C GLY A 187 -15.30 11.50 -14.76
N ALA A 188 -14.41 11.18 -13.82
CA ALA A 188 -13.84 12.17 -12.90
C ALA A 188 -12.71 12.98 -13.55
N SER A 189 -12.62 14.26 -13.22
CA SER A 189 -11.41 15.06 -13.43
C SER A 189 -10.47 14.85 -12.25
N ILE A 190 -9.20 14.56 -12.51
CA ILE A 190 -8.24 14.22 -11.44
C ILE A 190 -7.24 15.36 -11.25
N LYS A 191 -7.08 15.78 -9.99
CA LYS A 191 -5.92 16.56 -9.52
C LYS A 191 -5.05 15.67 -8.65
N ALA A 192 -3.74 15.69 -8.77
CA ALA A 192 -2.87 14.83 -7.98
C ALA A 192 -1.62 15.52 -7.45
N TYR A 193 -1.19 15.11 -6.26
CA TYR A 193 0.05 15.55 -5.64
C TYR A 193 0.74 14.40 -4.91
N ASP A 194 2.05 14.27 -5.14
CA ASP A 194 2.96 13.44 -4.36
C ASP A 194 4.20 14.28 -4.00
N PRO A 195 4.75 14.20 -2.77
CA PRO A 195 5.91 15.00 -2.41
C PRO A 195 7.18 14.67 -3.21
N VAL A 196 7.30 13.46 -3.77
CA VAL A 196 8.54 12.97 -4.40
C VAL A 196 8.30 12.33 -5.76
N GLY A 197 7.19 11.64 -5.96
CA GLY A 197 6.90 10.83 -7.16
C GLY A 197 6.41 11.58 -8.39
N MET A 198 6.30 12.91 -8.36
CA MET A 198 5.64 13.69 -9.42
C MET A 198 6.30 13.52 -10.79
N GLU A 199 7.63 13.54 -10.87
CA GLU A 199 8.35 13.41 -12.14
C GLU A 199 8.11 12.04 -12.78
N GLN A 200 8.14 10.96 -11.99
CA GLN A 200 7.88 9.61 -12.49
C GLN A 200 6.40 9.41 -12.82
N ALA A 201 5.50 9.98 -12.02
CA ALA A 201 4.07 9.90 -12.26
C ALA A 201 3.66 10.55 -13.59
N ARG A 202 4.27 11.68 -13.97
CA ARG A 202 4.04 12.34 -15.28
C ARG A 202 4.38 11.47 -16.48
N LYS A 203 5.26 10.48 -16.32
CA LYS A 203 5.64 9.52 -17.38
C LYS A 203 4.65 8.36 -17.51
N MET A 204 3.79 8.16 -16.51
CA MET A 204 2.93 6.97 -16.40
C MET A 204 1.44 7.30 -16.36
N ILE A 205 1.07 8.56 -16.09
CA ILE A 205 -0.32 8.99 -15.91
C ILE A 205 -0.60 10.17 -16.84
N GLU A 206 -1.61 10.01 -17.68
CA GLU A 206 -2.07 11.02 -18.63
C GLU A 206 -3.45 11.57 -18.23
N GLY A 207 -3.83 12.73 -18.76
CA GLY A 207 -5.18 13.28 -18.58
C GLY A 207 -5.52 13.70 -17.15
N ILE A 208 -4.53 14.08 -16.35
CA ILE A 208 -4.70 14.59 -14.99
C ILE A 208 -3.96 15.92 -14.79
N GLU A 209 -4.43 16.72 -13.84
CA GLU A 209 -3.74 17.92 -13.38
C GLU A 209 -2.81 17.57 -12.21
N PHE A 210 -1.57 18.02 -12.27
CA PHE A 210 -0.58 17.78 -11.22
C PHE A 210 -0.42 19.06 -10.39
N GLY A 211 -0.90 19.05 -9.16
CA GLY A 211 -0.82 20.19 -8.25
C GLY A 211 0.53 20.31 -7.55
N GLU A 212 0.82 21.48 -6.99
CA GLU A 212 2.09 21.76 -6.29
C GLU A 212 2.04 21.46 -4.79
N SER A 213 0.84 21.23 -4.24
CA SER A 213 0.64 20.88 -2.84
C SER A 213 -0.68 20.16 -2.62
N ALA A 214 -0.85 19.56 -1.43
CA ALA A 214 -2.13 18.96 -1.04
C ALA A 214 -3.29 19.96 -1.08
N TYR A 215 -3.05 21.23 -0.73
CA TYR A 215 -4.08 22.27 -0.74
C TYR A 215 -4.42 22.76 -2.15
N ALA A 216 -3.45 22.81 -3.06
CA ALA A 216 -3.71 23.12 -4.47
C ALA A 216 -4.58 22.04 -5.14
N VAL A 217 -4.35 20.77 -4.78
CA VAL A 217 -5.16 19.64 -5.23
C VAL A 217 -6.57 19.68 -4.63
N ALA A 218 -6.73 20.20 -3.40
CA ALA A 218 -8.02 20.33 -2.72
C ALA A 218 -8.90 21.46 -3.26
N ASP A 219 -8.31 22.48 -3.88
CA ASP A 219 -9.04 23.64 -4.40
C ASP A 219 -10.07 23.24 -5.46
N GLY A 220 -11.35 23.46 -5.14
CA GLY A 220 -12.50 23.06 -5.94
C GLY A 220 -12.74 21.55 -6.03
N ALA A 221 -12.03 20.73 -5.26
CA ALA A 221 -12.22 19.29 -5.26
C ALA A 221 -13.54 18.89 -4.57
N HIS A 222 -14.20 17.86 -5.10
CA HIS A 222 -15.42 17.27 -4.52
C HIS A 222 -15.10 16.11 -3.58
N ALA A 223 -13.88 15.55 -3.70
CA ALA A 223 -13.34 14.57 -2.78
C ALA A 223 -11.82 14.64 -2.76
N ILE A 224 -11.22 14.35 -1.62
CA ILE A 224 -9.78 14.14 -1.46
C ILE A 224 -9.55 12.69 -1.07
N VAL A 225 -8.67 12.00 -1.81
CA VAL A 225 -8.35 10.59 -1.62
C VAL A 225 -6.89 10.45 -1.19
N ILE A 226 -6.64 9.86 -0.02
CA ILE A 226 -5.28 9.55 0.43
C ILE A 226 -4.96 8.13 -0.01
N VAL A 227 -4.00 7.99 -0.93
CA VAL A 227 -3.56 6.68 -1.47
C VAL A 227 -2.23 6.24 -0.87
N THR A 228 -1.36 7.18 -0.49
CA THR A 228 -0.03 6.90 0.08
C THR A 228 0.20 7.69 1.36
N GLU A 229 0.61 7.00 2.42
CA GLU A 229 0.67 7.48 3.81
C GLU A 229 1.90 8.34 4.15
N TRP A 230 2.26 9.27 3.25
CA TRP A 230 3.33 10.24 3.47
C TRP A 230 3.13 11.00 4.79
N ASN A 231 4.22 11.20 5.53
CA ASN A 231 4.17 11.93 6.80
C ASN A 231 3.58 13.33 6.65
N ALA A 232 3.84 14.00 5.52
CA ALA A 232 3.28 15.32 5.19
C ALA A 232 1.74 15.34 5.16
N PHE A 233 1.10 14.19 4.88
CA PHE A 233 -0.36 14.08 4.84
C PHE A 233 -0.98 13.72 6.19
N ARG A 234 -0.18 13.40 7.21
CA ARG A 234 -0.69 13.02 8.54
C ARG A 234 -1.08 14.21 9.41
N SER A 235 -0.65 15.41 9.02
CA SER A 235 -0.84 16.64 9.79
C SER A 235 -1.31 17.80 8.90
N LEU A 236 -2.17 17.52 7.92
CA LEU A 236 -2.81 18.56 7.14
C LEU A 236 -3.74 19.41 8.02
N ASP A 237 -3.81 20.71 7.72
CA ASP A 237 -4.80 21.62 8.27
C ASP A 237 -6.16 21.29 7.64
N LEU A 238 -6.96 20.51 8.36
CA LEU A 238 -8.27 20.04 7.91
C LEU A 238 -9.27 21.19 7.73
N LYS A 239 -9.16 22.27 8.51
CA LYS A 239 -10.02 23.47 8.35
C LYS A 239 -9.75 24.14 7.02
N ARG A 240 -8.46 24.32 6.69
CA ARG A 240 -8.05 24.87 5.40
C ARG A 240 -8.47 23.96 4.25
N LEU A 241 -8.30 22.65 4.40
CA LEU A 241 -8.76 21.65 3.42
C LEU A 241 -10.25 21.81 3.13
N ARG A 242 -11.09 21.82 4.18
CA ARG A 242 -12.54 22.02 4.04
C ARG A 242 -12.88 23.31 3.32
N ALA A 243 -12.22 24.42 3.66
CA ALA A 243 -12.51 25.74 3.08
C ALA A 243 -12.21 25.82 1.57
N LEU A 244 -11.28 25.00 1.07
CA LEU A 244 -10.89 24.95 -0.34
C LEU A 244 -11.76 24.02 -1.19
N MET A 245 -12.38 23.01 -0.56
CA MET A 245 -13.11 21.96 -1.28
C MET A 245 -14.52 22.42 -1.68
N ALA A 246 -14.95 22.03 -2.89
CA ALA A 246 -16.33 22.23 -3.35
C ALA A 246 -17.32 21.34 -2.60
N THR A 247 -16.88 20.14 -2.22
CA THR A 247 -17.63 19.23 -1.35
C THR A 247 -16.64 18.56 -0.40
N PRO A 248 -16.79 18.70 0.93
CA PRO A 248 -15.78 18.24 1.88
C PRO A 248 -15.91 16.73 2.15
N ILE A 249 -15.50 15.90 1.19
CA ILE A 249 -15.43 14.43 1.32
C ILE A 249 -13.96 13.99 1.35
N MET A 250 -13.57 13.23 2.37
CA MET A 250 -12.26 12.59 2.45
C MET A 250 -12.40 11.07 2.41
N VAL A 251 -11.65 10.44 1.50
CA VAL A 251 -11.52 8.99 1.39
C VAL A 251 -10.08 8.60 1.72
N ASP A 252 -9.87 8.12 2.94
CA ASP A 252 -8.56 7.73 3.44
C ASP A 252 -8.34 6.23 3.25
N LEU A 253 -7.59 5.87 2.20
CA LEU A 253 -7.31 4.47 1.88
C LEU A 253 -6.17 3.89 2.72
N ARG A 254 -5.60 4.66 3.64
CA ARG A 254 -4.47 4.22 4.48
C ARG A 254 -4.76 4.31 5.98
N ASN A 255 -5.98 4.72 6.35
CA ASN A 255 -6.41 4.90 7.73
C ASN A 255 -5.45 5.78 8.54
N VAL A 256 -4.97 6.86 7.93
CA VAL A 256 -4.08 7.87 8.52
C VAL A 256 -4.77 8.60 9.67
N TYR A 257 -6.04 8.95 9.47
CA TYR A 257 -6.79 9.77 10.42
C TYR A 257 -7.73 8.94 11.32
N ARG A 258 -8.04 9.52 12.49
CA ARG A 258 -9.20 9.14 13.30
C ARG A 258 -10.42 9.81 12.69
N GLY A 259 -11.47 9.04 12.40
CA GLY A 259 -12.63 9.57 11.68
C GLY A 259 -13.37 10.69 12.42
N GLU A 260 -13.46 10.58 13.75
CA GLU A 260 -14.05 11.60 14.63
C GLU A 260 -13.37 12.97 14.53
N ASP A 261 -12.04 13.01 14.34
CA ASP A 261 -11.30 14.27 14.23
C ASP A 261 -11.57 14.93 12.87
N VAL A 262 -11.72 14.14 11.81
CA VAL A 262 -12.03 14.66 10.46
C VAL A 262 -13.47 15.17 10.39
N VAL A 263 -14.41 14.43 10.98
CA VAL A 263 -15.82 14.84 11.04
C VAL A 263 -16.03 16.07 11.90
N ARG A 264 -15.30 16.23 13.02
CA ARG A 264 -15.34 17.44 13.86
C ARG A 264 -15.03 18.71 13.07
N GLU A 265 -14.17 18.60 12.05
CA GLU A 265 -13.81 19.72 11.18
C GLU A 265 -14.81 19.93 10.03
N GLY A 266 -15.85 19.10 9.92
CA GLY A 266 -16.94 19.21 8.94
C GLY A 266 -16.62 18.57 7.59
N ILE A 267 -15.78 17.52 7.59
CA ILE A 267 -15.44 16.72 6.41
C ILE A 267 -16.05 15.32 6.58
N ALA A 268 -16.85 14.86 5.61
CA ALA A 268 -17.36 13.50 5.59
C ALA A 268 -16.19 12.52 5.39
N TYR A 269 -16.07 11.51 6.24
CA TYR A 269 -14.88 10.66 6.28
C TYR A 269 -15.20 9.19 5.99
N PHE A 270 -14.53 8.68 4.97
CA PHE A 270 -14.60 7.29 4.54
C PHE A 270 -13.21 6.68 4.63
N SER A 271 -13.12 5.47 5.18
CA SER A 271 -11.84 4.78 5.32
C SER A 271 -11.99 3.28 5.12
N VAL A 272 -10.89 2.53 5.20
CA VAL A 272 -10.85 1.10 4.84
C VAL A 272 -11.06 0.24 6.09
N GLY A 273 -12.10 -0.60 6.08
CA GLY A 273 -12.35 -1.57 7.14
C GLY A 273 -12.81 -0.98 8.47
N ARG A 274 -13.40 0.22 8.46
CA ARG A 274 -13.92 0.91 9.65
C ARG A 274 -15.31 1.46 9.38
N GLU A 275 -16.05 1.76 10.45
CA GLU A 275 -17.37 2.39 10.36
C GLU A 275 -17.31 3.73 9.60
N ARG A 276 -18.40 4.07 8.90
CA ARG A 276 -18.50 5.33 8.16
C ARG A 276 -18.79 6.46 9.13
N HIS A 277 -18.04 7.55 9.06
CA HIS A 277 -18.28 8.75 9.86
C HIS A 277 -18.81 9.86 8.95
N LEU A 278 -20.12 10.12 9.04
CA LEU A 278 -20.79 11.18 8.29
C LEU A 278 -20.91 12.44 9.16
N VAL A 279 -20.88 13.61 8.53
CA VAL A 279 -21.21 14.87 9.21
C VAL A 279 -22.72 14.84 9.52
N PRO A 280 -23.14 15.19 10.76
CA PRO A 280 -24.55 15.30 11.12
C PRO A 280 -25.35 16.25 10.22
#